data_AF-A0A9P6HKT3-F1
#
_entry.id   AF-A0A9P6HKT3-F1
#
_cell.length_a   1.000
_cell.length_b   1.000
_cell.length_c   1.000
_cell.angle_alpha   90.00
_cell.angle_beta   90.00
_cell.angle_gamma   90.00
#
_symmetry.space_group_name_H-M   'P 1'
#
loop_
_entity.id
_entity.type
_entity.pdbx_description
1 polymer ?
#
loop_
_entity_poly.entity_id
_entity_poly.type
_entity_poly.pdbx_seq_one_letter_code
_entity_poly.pdbx_strand_id
1 'polypeptide(L)'
;MGRGTWSTPEQLEYLEQRLPGLDAEKAGNGLKQFYASVACDFAKLWPPLVLQSDFMDNRTPAAAEAVAYSRRERQISDWFKNARKRNPTPSKPKPVLDLSGKNSRRPLPLQLHQAYSVQFSRPEESPLCKEVNDLWKRRKSPDVVQQLTPFMLQAADFNNRMLFHNGVMRQKVSLLIVEEKLELQAWIDEETQTRINLALRPWEACLAEGEDKLMAENQYIQSIMNILPSTLQVALEEVERTTGMKAILLVGGPIPAHDGKIGTHLYVTG
;
A
#
# COMPACT_ATOMS: atom_id res chain seq x y z
N MET A 1 21.34 -1.00 13.47
CA MET A 1 22.00 0.32 13.31
C MET A 1 21.00 1.31 12.73
N GLY A 2 20.70 2.41 13.42
CA GLY A 2 19.75 3.44 12.94
C GLY A 2 20.33 4.19 11.73
N ARG A 3 19.49 4.53 10.75
CA ARG A 3 19.91 5.41 9.64
C ARG A 3 20.35 6.75 10.23
N GLY A 4 21.51 7.27 9.81
CA GLY A 4 21.96 8.61 10.21
C GLY A 4 20.91 9.67 9.89
N THR A 5 20.70 10.61 10.80
CA THR A 5 19.80 11.74 10.57
C THR A 5 20.38 12.64 9.49
N TRP A 6 19.53 13.13 8.59
CA TRP A 6 19.95 14.03 7.51
C TRP A 6 20.26 15.45 8.00
N SER A 7 19.86 15.76 9.24
CA SER A 7 19.94 17.08 9.87
C SER A 7 20.86 17.07 11.09
N THR A 8 21.52 18.21 11.34
CA THR A 8 22.23 18.47 12.60
C THR A 8 21.26 18.88 13.72
N PRO A 9 21.67 18.85 15.00
CA PRO A 9 20.82 19.31 16.11
C PRO A 9 20.35 20.76 15.95
N GLU A 10 21.24 21.66 15.52
CA GLU A 10 20.92 23.08 15.28
C GLU A 10 19.86 23.25 14.18
N GLN A 11 19.94 22.45 13.12
CA GLN A 11 18.96 22.44 12.04
C GLN A 11 17.59 21.95 12.54
N LEU A 12 17.55 21.00 13.46
CA LEU A 12 16.30 20.52 14.05
C LEU A 12 15.67 21.59 14.93
N GLU A 13 16.46 22.24 15.78
CA GLU A 13 15.98 23.33 16.64
C GLU A 13 15.36 24.46 15.80
N TYR A 14 16.00 24.83 14.68
CA TYR A 14 15.46 25.79 13.73
C TYR A 14 14.09 25.37 13.16
N LEU A 15 13.94 24.09 12.77
CA LEU A 15 12.68 23.58 12.23
C LEU A 15 11.58 23.51 13.30
N GLU A 16 11.93 23.17 14.54
CA GLU A 16 11.02 23.14 15.69
C GLU A 16 10.46 24.53 16.02
N GLN A 17 11.30 25.57 15.98
CA GLN A 17 10.87 26.96 16.18
C GLN A 17 9.83 27.43 15.16
N ARG A 18 9.73 26.77 13.99
CA ARG A 18 8.76 27.12 12.93
C ARG A 18 7.47 26.32 12.97
N LEU A 19 7.32 25.37 13.90
CA LEU A 19 6.07 24.63 14.09
C LEU A 19 4.83 25.52 14.32
N PRO A 20 4.88 26.61 15.12
CA PRO A 20 3.71 27.46 15.32
C PRO A 20 3.19 28.11 14.02
N GLY A 21 4.08 28.47 13.10
CA GLY A 21 3.70 29.04 11.80
C GLY A 21 2.98 28.05 10.89
N LEU A 22 3.31 26.76 11.00
CA LEU A 22 2.66 25.68 10.23
C LEU A 22 1.17 25.54 10.60
N ASP A 23 0.84 25.76 11.87
CA ASP A 23 -0.54 25.61 12.35
C ASP A 23 -1.42 26.78 11.93
N ALA A 24 -0.87 28.00 11.85
CA ALA A 24 -1.55 29.16 11.28
C ALA A 24 -1.88 28.98 9.79
N GLU A 25 -0.89 28.55 8.98
CA GLU A 25 -1.04 28.37 7.53
C GLU A 25 -1.94 27.20 7.13
N LYS A 26 -2.19 26.25 8.05
CA LYS A 26 -3.14 25.16 7.83
C LYS A 26 -4.57 25.69 7.64
N ALA A 27 -4.94 26.73 8.38
CA ALA A 27 -6.26 27.33 8.25
C ALA A 27 -6.44 28.05 6.89
N GLY A 28 -5.34 28.51 6.29
CA GLY A 28 -5.33 29.35 5.09
C GLY A 28 -4.99 28.66 3.77
N ASN A 29 -4.88 27.33 3.70
CA ASN A 29 -4.39 26.59 2.52
C ASN A 29 -2.97 26.98 2.03
N GLY A 30 -2.19 27.71 2.83
CA GLY A 30 -0.87 28.24 2.47
C GLY A 30 0.31 27.28 2.69
N LEU A 31 0.05 26.00 3.01
CA LEU A 31 1.10 25.03 3.37
C LEU A 31 2.24 24.92 2.34
N LYS A 32 1.93 25.00 1.04
CA LYS A 32 2.96 24.95 -0.01
C LYS A 32 3.88 26.16 0.04
N GLN A 33 3.32 27.36 0.27
CA GLN A 33 4.10 28.59 0.40
C GLN A 33 4.92 28.59 1.68
N PHE A 34 4.37 28.07 2.77
CA PHE A 34 5.09 27.87 4.03
C PHE A 34 6.31 26.96 3.87
N TYR A 35 6.17 25.80 3.23
CA TYR A 35 7.32 24.91 3.03
C TYR A 35 8.38 25.55 2.14
N ALA A 36 7.97 26.24 1.07
CA ALA A 36 8.89 26.93 0.19
C ALA A 36 9.64 28.07 0.89
N SER A 37 8.96 28.85 1.75
CA SER A 37 9.59 29.94 2.50
C SER A 37 10.58 29.39 3.54
N VAL A 38 10.19 28.38 4.31
CA VAL A 38 11.08 27.75 5.29
C VAL A 38 12.28 27.08 4.60
N ALA A 39 12.08 26.42 3.45
CA ALA A 39 13.17 25.82 2.69
C ALA A 39 14.14 26.87 2.13
N CYS A 40 13.62 28.00 1.66
CA CYS A 40 14.44 29.12 1.18
C CYS A 40 15.30 29.70 2.31
N ASP A 41 14.71 29.97 3.48
CA ASP A 41 15.44 30.50 4.63
C ASP A 41 16.44 29.48 5.20
N PHE A 42 16.06 28.19 5.23
CA PHE A 42 16.95 27.11 5.62
C PHE A 42 18.16 27.01 4.70
N ALA A 43 17.98 27.15 3.38
CA ALA A 43 19.07 27.08 2.41
C ALA A 43 20.03 28.28 2.50
N LYS A 44 19.57 29.44 2.97
CA LYS A 44 20.45 30.61 3.25
C LYS A 44 21.38 30.34 4.43
N LEU A 45 20.88 29.70 5.48
CA LEU A 45 21.65 29.38 6.69
C LEU A 45 22.56 28.17 6.50
N TRP A 46 22.06 27.15 5.79
CA TRP A 46 22.79 25.92 5.49
C TRP A 46 22.73 25.64 3.98
N PRO A 47 23.65 26.22 3.21
CA PRO A 47 23.74 25.97 1.78
C PRO A 47 23.81 24.46 1.48
N PRO A 48 23.08 23.98 0.45
CA PRO A 48 23.07 22.57 0.13
C PRO A 48 24.47 22.13 -0.30
N LEU A 49 25.06 21.20 0.45
CA LEU A 49 26.27 20.50 0.03
C LEU A 49 25.93 19.66 -1.21
N VAL A 50 26.48 20.03 -2.36
CA VAL A 50 26.35 19.25 -3.59
C VAL A 50 27.19 17.98 -3.42
N LEU A 51 26.52 16.83 -3.33
CA LEU A 51 27.22 15.55 -3.20
C LEU A 51 27.78 15.12 -4.55
N GLN A 52 28.88 14.37 -4.57
CA GLN A 52 29.42 13.80 -5.80
C GLN A 52 28.39 12.95 -6.57
N SER A 53 27.45 12.32 -5.86
CA SER A 53 26.33 11.58 -6.44
C SER A 53 25.41 12.45 -7.31
N ASP A 54 25.37 13.76 -7.08
CA ASP A 54 24.51 14.69 -7.80
C ASP A 54 25.10 15.12 -9.16
N PHE A 55 26.39 14.81 -9.39
CA PHE A 55 27.10 15.02 -10.66
C PHE A 55 27.06 13.82 -11.61
N MET A 56 26.49 12.69 -11.20
CA MET A 56 26.53 11.42 -11.94
C MET A 56 25.84 11.46 -13.32
N ASP A 57 25.10 12.53 -13.63
CA ASP A 57 24.29 12.67 -14.87
C ASP A 57 24.83 13.73 -15.86
N ASN A 58 26.13 14.05 -15.87
CA ASN A 58 26.72 15.13 -16.71
C ASN A 58 26.01 16.49 -16.56
N ARG A 59 25.44 16.75 -15.38
CA ARG A 59 24.68 17.97 -15.10
C ARG A 59 25.62 19.16 -14.94
N THR A 60 25.17 20.32 -15.40
CA THR A 60 25.85 21.59 -15.08
C THR A 60 25.85 21.82 -13.55
N PRO A 61 26.84 22.53 -12.99
CA PRO A 61 26.89 22.82 -11.56
C PRO A 61 25.59 23.43 -11.03
N ALA A 62 24.99 24.35 -11.79
CA ALA A 62 23.69 24.95 -11.47
C ALA A 62 22.54 23.92 -11.40
N ALA A 63 22.54 22.91 -12.29
CA ALA A 63 21.53 21.86 -12.25
C ALA A 63 21.74 20.90 -11.05
N ALA A 64 22.98 20.67 -10.64
CA ALA A 64 23.28 19.89 -9.44
C ALA A 64 22.83 20.62 -8.16
N GLU A 65 23.05 21.93 -8.07
CA GLU A 65 22.56 22.78 -6.98
C GLU A 65 21.04 22.79 -6.89
N ALA A 66 20.35 22.93 -8.03
CA ALA A 66 18.89 22.88 -8.08
C ALA A 66 18.33 21.54 -7.56
N VAL A 67 18.97 20.42 -7.92
CA VAL A 67 18.58 19.08 -7.46
C VAL A 67 18.83 18.92 -5.96
N ALA A 68 19.97 19.40 -5.46
CA ALA A 68 20.29 19.38 -4.03
C ALA A 68 19.28 20.24 -3.22
N TYR A 69 18.90 21.40 -3.74
CA TYR A 69 17.87 22.26 -3.17
C TYR A 69 16.50 21.56 -3.13
N SER A 70 16.02 21.00 -4.25
CA SER A 70 14.73 20.29 -4.29
C SER A 70 14.72 19.06 -3.37
N ARG A 71 15.85 18.36 -3.22
CA ARG A 71 15.99 17.26 -2.26
C ARG A 71 15.83 17.77 -0.82
N ARG A 72 16.47 18.90 -0.48
CA ARG A 72 16.38 19.51 0.85
C ARG A 72 14.97 20.01 1.16
N GLU A 73 14.32 20.66 0.19
CA GLU A 73 12.92 21.10 0.31
C GLU A 73 11.99 19.92 0.62
N ARG A 74 12.16 18.79 -0.08
CA ARG A 74 11.39 17.57 0.18
C ARG A 74 11.67 17.02 1.59
N GLN A 75 12.93 16.99 2.03
CA GLN A 75 13.30 16.54 3.39
C GLN A 75 12.64 17.40 4.47
N ILE A 76 12.64 18.73 4.31
CA ILE A 76 12.00 19.67 5.24
C ILE A 76 10.48 19.44 5.25
N SER A 77 9.84 19.32 4.08
CA SER A 77 8.41 19.05 3.97
C SER A 77 8.02 17.73 4.66
N ASP A 78 8.79 16.67 4.44
CA ASP A 78 8.54 15.36 5.03
C ASP A 78 8.83 15.35 6.54
N TRP A 79 9.81 16.13 7.00
CA TRP A 79 10.05 16.34 8.42
C TRP A 79 8.84 16.98 9.10
N PHE A 80 8.28 18.07 8.57
CA PHE A 80 7.08 18.69 9.15
C PHE A 80 5.87 17.74 9.15
N LYS A 81 5.68 16.96 8.08
CA LYS A 81 4.63 15.92 8.03
C LYS A 81 4.81 14.86 9.12
N ASN A 82 6.06 14.47 9.41
CA ASN A 82 6.37 13.44 10.40
C ASN A 82 6.39 13.98 11.83
N ALA A 83 6.89 15.20 12.06
CA ALA A 83 6.83 15.88 13.35
C ALA A 83 5.39 15.99 13.84
N ARG A 84 4.44 16.24 12.92
CA ARG A 84 3.00 16.17 13.21
C ARG A 84 2.50 14.79 13.64
N LYS A 85 3.02 13.72 13.04
CA LYS A 85 2.64 12.34 13.41
C LYS A 85 3.16 11.93 14.78
N ARG A 86 4.22 12.58 15.31
CA ARG A 86 4.77 12.32 16.64
C ARG A 86 3.90 12.84 17.77
N ASN A 87 3.04 13.82 17.50
CA ASN A 87 1.94 14.21 18.37
C ASN A 87 0.63 13.71 17.75
N PRO A 88 0.41 12.38 17.68
CA PRO A 88 -0.90 11.91 17.27
C PRO A 88 -1.86 12.43 18.33
N THR A 89 -2.75 13.35 17.96
CA THR A 89 -4.07 13.41 18.60
C THR A 89 -4.51 11.97 18.69
N PRO A 90 -4.86 11.41 19.87
CA PRO A 90 -5.05 9.98 20.03
C PRO A 90 -6.06 9.52 19.00
N SER A 91 -5.53 8.98 17.89
CA SER A 91 -6.33 8.41 16.83
C SER A 91 -7.11 7.36 17.57
N LYS A 92 -8.45 7.44 17.53
CA LYS A 92 -9.29 6.35 18.03
C LYS A 92 -8.63 5.05 17.59
N PRO A 93 -8.32 4.13 18.53
CA PRO A 93 -7.58 2.92 18.19
C PRO A 93 -8.31 2.29 17.02
N LYS A 94 -7.65 2.27 15.84
CA LYS A 94 -8.24 1.61 14.69
C LYS A 94 -8.25 0.13 15.08
N PRO A 95 -9.42 -0.51 15.20
CA PRO A 95 -9.46 -1.92 15.51
C PRO A 95 -8.66 -2.63 14.41
N VAL A 96 -7.59 -3.33 14.82
CA VAL A 96 -6.75 -4.13 13.90
C VAL A 96 -7.59 -5.24 13.26
N LEU A 97 -8.61 -5.69 13.99
CA LEU A 97 -9.61 -6.63 13.55
C LEU A 97 -10.97 -6.10 14.00
N ASP A 98 -11.82 -5.69 13.06
CA ASP A 98 -13.21 -5.34 13.36
C ASP A 98 -14.06 -6.60 13.32
N LEU A 99 -14.25 -7.21 14.50
CA LEU A 99 -15.09 -8.40 14.68
C LEU A 99 -16.58 -8.06 14.75
N SER A 100 -16.99 -6.80 14.59
CA SER A 100 -18.39 -6.40 14.75
C SER A 100 -19.34 -6.95 13.69
N GLY A 101 -18.84 -7.73 12.71
CA GLY A 101 -19.59 -8.24 11.57
C GLY A 101 -20.04 -7.14 10.60
N LYS A 102 -19.88 -5.86 10.97
CA LYS A 102 -20.15 -4.70 10.13
C LYS A 102 -18.95 -4.42 9.24
N ASN A 103 -18.51 -5.42 8.46
CA ASN A 103 -17.63 -5.18 7.33
C ASN A 103 -18.41 -4.34 6.30
N SER A 104 -18.49 -3.04 6.56
CA SER A 104 -19.23 -2.04 5.79
C SER A 104 -18.66 -1.80 4.40
N ARG A 105 -17.51 -2.39 4.09
CA ARG A 105 -16.89 -2.27 2.78
C ARG A 105 -17.39 -3.40 1.91
N ARG A 106 -18.47 -3.12 1.18
CA ARG A 106 -18.88 -3.96 0.04
C ARG A 106 -17.62 -4.22 -0.80
N PRO A 107 -17.32 -5.49 -1.14
CA PRO A 107 -16.19 -5.79 -2.01
C PRO A 107 -16.36 -4.99 -3.30
N LEU A 108 -15.31 -4.28 -3.68
CA LEU A 108 -15.32 -3.52 -4.93
C LEU A 108 -15.33 -4.51 -6.10
N PRO A 109 -16.16 -4.30 -7.12
CA PRO A 109 -16.14 -5.14 -8.31
C PRO A 109 -14.75 -5.06 -8.97
N LEU A 110 -14.29 -6.20 -9.46
CA LEU A 110 -13.02 -6.27 -10.18
C LEU A 110 -13.11 -5.47 -11.47
N GLN A 111 -12.03 -4.77 -11.82
CA GLN A 111 -11.94 -4.17 -13.16
C GLN A 111 -11.76 -5.27 -14.20
N LEU A 112 -12.30 -5.09 -15.43
CA LEU A 112 -12.28 -6.13 -16.48
C LEU A 112 -10.89 -6.75 -16.72
N HIS A 113 -9.83 -5.95 -16.78
CA HIS A 113 -8.46 -6.48 -16.96
C HIS A 113 -7.93 -7.26 -15.75
N GLN A 114 -8.40 -6.95 -14.54
CA GLN A 114 -8.07 -7.72 -13.34
C GLN A 114 -8.81 -9.06 -13.34
N ALA A 115 -10.09 -9.05 -13.72
CA ALA A 115 -10.89 -10.25 -13.89
C ALA A 115 -10.30 -11.19 -14.95
N TYR A 116 -9.95 -10.63 -16.11
CA TYR A 116 -9.28 -11.35 -17.19
C TYR A 116 -7.96 -11.99 -16.71
N SER A 117 -7.16 -11.25 -15.93
CA SER A 117 -5.94 -11.80 -15.34
C SER A 117 -6.21 -12.96 -14.38
N VAL A 118 -7.28 -12.89 -13.58
CA VAL A 118 -7.61 -13.95 -12.61
C VAL A 118 -8.02 -15.22 -13.36
N GLN A 119 -8.91 -15.08 -14.35
CA GLN A 119 -9.46 -16.21 -15.09
C GLN A 119 -8.43 -16.85 -16.01
N PHE A 120 -7.66 -16.04 -16.73
CA PHE A 120 -6.81 -16.54 -17.82
C PHE A 120 -5.32 -16.49 -17.52
N SER A 121 -4.80 -15.63 -16.64
CA SER A 121 -3.34 -15.51 -16.45
C SER A 121 -2.80 -16.17 -15.19
N ARG A 122 -3.60 -16.34 -14.14
CA ARG A 122 -3.14 -16.92 -12.87
C ARG A 122 -2.82 -18.42 -12.91
N PRO A 123 -3.52 -19.27 -13.69
CA PRO A 123 -3.12 -20.67 -13.80
C PRO A 123 -1.68 -20.76 -14.35
N GLU A 124 -0.79 -21.46 -13.66
CA GLU A 124 0.65 -21.50 -14.00
C GLU A 124 0.89 -22.05 -15.41
N GLU A 125 0.04 -22.97 -15.86
CA GLU A 125 0.12 -23.58 -17.18
C GLU A 125 -0.53 -22.75 -18.28
N SER A 126 -1.12 -21.61 -17.94
CA SER A 126 -1.84 -20.80 -18.91
C SER A 126 -0.91 -20.28 -20.02
N PRO A 127 -1.34 -20.37 -21.29
CA PRO A 127 -0.61 -19.78 -22.41
C PRO A 127 -0.41 -18.26 -22.24
N LEU A 128 -1.37 -17.58 -21.61
CA LEU A 128 -1.29 -16.14 -21.36
C LEU A 128 -0.20 -15.79 -20.35
N CYS A 129 0.01 -16.63 -19.33
CA CYS A 129 1.09 -16.45 -18.35
C CYS A 129 2.47 -16.54 -19.04
N LYS A 130 2.65 -17.51 -19.94
CA LYS A 130 3.87 -17.67 -20.74
C LYS A 130 4.11 -16.46 -21.64
N GLU A 131 3.06 -16.01 -22.34
CA GLU A 131 3.11 -14.82 -23.19
C GLU A 131 3.52 -13.57 -22.41
N VAL A 132 2.89 -13.31 -21.25
CA VAL A 132 3.23 -12.17 -20.38
C VAL A 132 4.69 -12.23 -19.93
N ASN A 133 5.19 -13.41 -19.56
CA ASN A 133 6.59 -13.58 -19.15
C ASN A 133 7.57 -13.34 -20.30
N ASP A 134 7.22 -13.74 -21.52
CA ASP A 134 8.06 -13.52 -22.70
C ASP A 134 8.03 -12.07 -23.17
N LEU A 135 6.88 -11.40 -23.06
CA LEU A 135 6.78 -9.94 -23.24
C LEU A 135 7.58 -9.20 -22.15
N TRP A 136 7.56 -9.68 -20.91
CA TRP A 136 8.32 -9.09 -19.81
C TRP A 136 9.84 -9.16 -20.00
N LYS A 137 10.35 -10.29 -20.53
CA LYS A 137 11.77 -10.43 -20.92
C LYS A 137 12.14 -9.42 -22.00
N ARG A 138 11.22 -9.15 -22.92
CA ARG A 138 11.38 -8.21 -24.05
C ARG A 138 10.86 -6.81 -23.75
N ARG A 139 10.51 -6.46 -22.51
CA ARG A 139 9.80 -5.19 -22.18
C ARG A 139 10.50 -3.89 -22.63
N LYS A 140 11.81 -3.93 -22.92
CA LYS A 140 12.59 -2.79 -23.41
C LYS A 140 12.64 -2.69 -24.94
N SER A 141 12.14 -3.69 -25.66
CA SER A 141 12.14 -3.68 -27.11
C SER A 141 11.10 -2.68 -27.63
N PRO A 142 11.42 -1.93 -28.71
CA PRO A 142 10.60 -0.80 -29.16
C PRO A 142 9.21 -1.24 -29.63
N ASP A 143 9.07 -2.44 -30.17
CA ASP A 143 7.82 -3.08 -30.56
C ASP A 143 6.88 -3.27 -29.36
N VAL A 144 7.37 -3.84 -28.26
CA VAL A 144 6.58 -4.06 -27.03
C VAL A 144 6.19 -2.73 -26.40
N VAL A 145 7.11 -1.75 -26.38
CA VAL A 145 6.84 -0.42 -25.85
C VAL A 145 5.75 0.26 -26.67
N GLN A 146 5.87 0.31 -28.00
CA GLN A 146 4.86 0.93 -28.88
C GLN A 146 3.50 0.24 -28.74
N GLN A 147 3.49 -1.09 -28.66
CA GLN A 147 2.27 -1.88 -28.52
C GLN A 147 1.53 -1.61 -27.19
N LEU A 148 2.25 -1.48 -26.08
CA LEU A 148 1.66 -1.36 -24.74
C LEU A 148 1.47 0.09 -24.27
N THR A 149 2.17 1.06 -24.87
CA THR A 149 2.08 2.48 -24.48
C THR A 149 0.64 3.00 -24.38
N PRO A 150 -0.30 2.69 -25.31
CA PRO A 150 -1.69 3.15 -25.22
C PRO A 150 -2.46 2.61 -24.01
N PHE A 151 -2.03 1.49 -23.43
CA PHE A 151 -2.72 0.78 -22.35
C PHE A 151 -2.09 1.01 -20.97
N MET A 152 -0.93 1.63 -20.94
CA MET A 152 -0.21 2.03 -19.74
C MET A 152 -0.79 3.32 -19.14
N LEU A 153 -0.72 3.47 -17.82
CA LEU A 153 -1.04 4.75 -17.19
C LEU A 153 0.02 5.80 -17.56
N GLN A 154 -0.39 7.06 -17.75
CA GLN A 154 0.56 8.15 -18.01
C GLN A 154 1.59 8.21 -16.88
N ALA A 155 2.88 8.24 -17.22
CA ALA A 155 4.03 8.16 -16.30
C ALA A 155 4.27 6.78 -15.62
N ALA A 156 3.64 5.70 -16.09
CA ALA A 156 3.96 4.36 -15.60
C ALA A 156 5.35 3.89 -16.05
N ASP A 157 6.15 3.41 -15.10
CA ASP A 157 7.45 2.81 -15.36
C ASP A 157 7.28 1.39 -15.91
N PHE A 158 7.79 1.14 -17.12
CA PHE A 158 7.83 -0.19 -17.74
C PHE A 158 8.68 -1.19 -16.94
N ASN A 159 9.52 -0.74 -16.00
CA ASN A 159 10.26 -1.61 -15.11
C ASN A 159 9.44 -2.11 -13.90
N ASN A 160 8.21 -1.60 -13.70
CA ASN A 160 7.30 -2.15 -12.71
C ASN A 160 6.51 -3.33 -13.30
N ARG A 161 6.81 -4.55 -12.84
CA ARG A 161 6.19 -5.80 -13.33
C ARG A 161 4.67 -5.81 -13.22
N MET A 162 4.13 -5.25 -12.16
CA MET A 162 2.68 -5.19 -11.96
C MET A 162 2.01 -4.24 -12.96
N LEU A 163 2.60 -3.06 -13.18
CA LEU A 163 2.05 -2.09 -14.14
C LEU A 163 2.13 -2.63 -15.58
N PHE A 164 3.25 -3.27 -15.93
CA PHE A 164 3.42 -3.93 -17.21
C PHE A 164 2.36 -5.02 -17.43
N HIS A 165 2.20 -5.91 -16.43
CA HIS A 165 1.19 -6.97 -16.47
C HIS A 165 -0.21 -6.39 -16.69
N ASN A 166 -0.58 -5.36 -15.93
CA ASN A 166 -1.88 -4.69 -16.09
C ASN A 166 -2.04 -4.05 -17.48
N GLY A 167 -0.96 -3.50 -18.06
CA GLY A 167 -0.94 -2.99 -19.43
C GLY A 167 -1.23 -4.08 -20.46
N VAL A 168 -0.56 -5.24 -20.35
CA VAL A 168 -0.82 -6.41 -21.22
C VAL A 168 -2.26 -6.88 -21.09
N MET A 169 -2.79 -6.98 -19.87
CA MET A 169 -4.18 -7.41 -19.65
C MET A 169 -5.19 -6.44 -20.26
N ARG A 170 -4.96 -5.12 -20.14
CA ARG A 170 -5.82 -4.11 -20.79
C ARG A 170 -5.77 -4.20 -22.31
N GLN A 171 -4.60 -4.44 -22.87
CA GLN A 171 -4.47 -4.68 -24.30
C GLN A 171 -5.28 -5.91 -24.72
N LYS A 172 -5.13 -7.05 -24.02
CA LYS A 172 -5.89 -8.27 -24.33
C LYS A 172 -7.39 -8.07 -24.22
N VAL A 173 -7.85 -7.41 -23.14
CA VAL A 173 -9.27 -7.05 -22.99
C VAL A 173 -9.75 -6.13 -24.11
N SER A 174 -8.92 -5.22 -24.63
CA SER A 174 -9.32 -4.36 -25.74
C SER A 174 -9.60 -5.15 -27.03
N LEU A 175 -8.89 -6.27 -27.21
CA LEU A 175 -9.01 -7.16 -28.37
C LEU A 175 -10.19 -8.14 -28.28
N LEU A 176 -10.80 -8.33 -27.10
CA LEU A 176 -11.96 -9.20 -26.94
C LEU A 176 -13.16 -8.69 -27.74
N ILE A 177 -13.91 -9.63 -28.31
CA ILE A 177 -15.19 -9.32 -28.97
C ILE A 177 -16.25 -8.93 -27.94
N VAL A 178 -17.35 -8.34 -28.40
CA VAL A 178 -18.42 -7.84 -27.50
C VAL A 178 -19.00 -8.96 -26.65
N GLU A 179 -19.20 -10.15 -27.23
CA GLU A 179 -19.75 -11.33 -26.54
C GLU A 179 -18.84 -11.78 -25.39
N GLU A 180 -17.54 -11.98 -25.66
CA GLU A 180 -16.55 -12.33 -24.62
C GLU A 180 -16.46 -11.28 -23.51
N LYS A 181 -16.58 -9.99 -23.85
CA LYS A 181 -16.62 -8.91 -22.84
C LYS A 181 -17.86 -9.00 -21.95
N LEU A 182 -19.01 -9.36 -22.51
CA LEU A 182 -20.25 -9.55 -21.76
C LEU A 182 -20.16 -10.79 -20.86
N GLU A 183 -19.60 -11.90 -21.35
CA GLU A 183 -19.36 -13.10 -20.53
C GLU A 183 -18.43 -12.80 -19.35
N LEU A 184 -17.33 -12.08 -19.60
CA LEU A 184 -16.41 -11.68 -18.54
C LEU A 184 -17.07 -10.73 -17.54
N GLN A 185 -17.93 -9.83 -17.99
CA GLN A 185 -18.69 -8.94 -17.10
C GLN A 185 -19.67 -9.71 -16.23
N ALA A 186 -20.40 -10.68 -16.82
CA ALA A 186 -21.31 -11.55 -16.06
C ALA A 186 -20.55 -12.35 -14.99
N TRP A 187 -19.36 -12.86 -15.32
CA TRP A 187 -18.48 -13.53 -14.37
C TRP A 187 -18.03 -12.60 -13.24
N ILE A 188 -17.68 -11.33 -13.53
CA ILE A 188 -17.33 -10.34 -12.50
C ILE A 188 -18.48 -10.09 -11.55
N ASP A 189 -19.70 -9.98 -12.07
CA ASP A 189 -20.89 -9.71 -11.27
C ASP A 189 -21.22 -10.92 -10.38
N GLU A 190 -21.12 -12.15 -10.91
CA GLU A 190 -21.27 -13.40 -10.15
C GLU A 190 -20.22 -13.52 -9.05
N GLU A 191 -18.94 -13.32 -9.37
CA GLU A 191 -17.83 -13.39 -8.41
C GLU A 191 -17.97 -12.31 -7.33
N THR A 192 -18.39 -11.10 -7.70
CA THR A 192 -18.65 -10.01 -6.76
C THR A 192 -19.82 -10.38 -5.84
N GLN A 193 -20.90 -10.96 -6.38
CA GLN A 193 -22.03 -11.40 -5.59
C GLN A 193 -21.66 -12.55 -4.64
N THR A 194 -20.84 -13.50 -5.10
CA THR A 194 -20.29 -14.56 -4.25
C THR A 194 -19.45 -13.98 -3.12
N ARG A 195 -18.60 -12.99 -3.39
CA ARG A 195 -17.82 -12.30 -2.34
C ARG A 195 -18.70 -11.51 -1.38
N ILE A 196 -19.74 -10.85 -1.89
CA ILE A 196 -20.75 -10.17 -1.05
C ILE A 196 -21.43 -11.20 -0.16
N ASN A 197 -21.86 -12.33 -0.71
CA ASN A 197 -22.54 -13.40 0.02
C ASN A 197 -21.61 -14.03 1.07
N LEU A 198 -20.34 -14.30 0.75
CA LEU A 198 -19.33 -14.79 1.71
C LEU A 198 -19.02 -13.75 2.80
N ALA A 199 -18.96 -12.46 2.45
CA ALA A 199 -18.74 -11.39 3.40
C ALA A 199 -19.95 -11.15 4.31
N LEU A 200 -21.16 -11.33 3.79
CA LEU A 200 -22.42 -11.25 4.54
C LEU A 200 -22.67 -12.53 5.34
N ARG A 201 -22.14 -13.69 4.92
CA ARG A 201 -22.44 -14.99 5.53
C ARG A 201 -21.19 -15.81 5.80
N PRO A 202 -20.74 -15.76 7.05
CA PRO A 202 -20.04 -16.91 7.58
C PRO A 202 -20.86 -17.73 8.59
N TRP A 203 -21.73 -17.09 9.37
CA TRP A 203 -22.52 -17.74 10.42
C TRP A 203 -24.02 -17.84 10.05
N GLU A 204 -24.52 -17.00 9.14
CA GLU A 204 -25.91 -17.06 8.66
C GLU A 204 -26.20 -18.27 7.76
N ALA A 205 -25.18 -18.85 7.10
CA ALA A 205 -25.33 -20.08 6.32
C ALA A 205 -25.51 -21.34 7.20
N CYS A 206 -25.15 -21.26 8.49
CA CYS A 206 -25.39 -22.30 9.48
C CYS A 206 -26.76 -22.14 10.18
N LEU A 207 -27.54 -21.11 9.83
CA LEU A 207 -28.90 -20.90 10.35
C LEU A 207 -29.91 -21.69 9.52
N ALA A 208 -29.88 -23.01 9.66
CA ALA A 208 -31.13 -23.76 9.54
C ALA A 208 -31.96 -23.51 10.81
N GLU A 209 -33.28 -23.41 10.64
CA GLU A 209 -34.24 -22.89 11.61
C GLU A 209 -34.24 -23.59 12.97
N GLY A 210 -34.33 -22.79 14.04
CA GLY A 210 -34.69 -23.23 15.40
C GLY A 210 -33.50 -23.75 16.22
N GLU A 211 -33.13 -23.02 17.27
CA GLU A 211 -32.11 -23.42 18.27
C GLU A 211 -30.77 -23.92 17.71
N ASP A 212 -29.92 -22.99 17.23
CA ASP A 212 -28.45 -23.04 17.49
C ASP A 212 -27.69 -21.84 16.89
N LYS A 213 -28.32 -20.66 16.81
CA LYS A 213 -27.69 -19.44 16.27
C LYS A 213 -26.38 -19.09 16.99
N LEU A 214 -26.37 -19.21 18.32
CA LEU A 214 -25.19 -19.00 19.15
C LEU A 214 -24.14 -20.12 18.98
N MET A 215 -24.56 -21.37 18.82
CA MET A 215 -23.64 -22.50 18.67
C MET A 215 -22.94 -22.49 17.31
N ALA A 216 -23.69 -22.21 16.24
CA ALA A 216 -23.16 -22.00 14.90
C ALA A 216 -22.19 -20.80 14.83
N GLU A 217 -22.54 -19.68 15.46
CA GLU A 217 -21.67 -18.51 15.57
C GLU A 217 -20.39 -18.85 16.34
N ASN A 218 -20.49 -19.55 17.47
CA ASN A 218 -19.33 -19.99 18.24
C ASN A 218 -18.44 -20.96 17.45
N GLN A 219 -19.01 -21.93 16.72
CA GLN A 219 -18.26 -22.86 15.88
C GLN A 219 -17.53 -22.14 14.75
N TYR A 220 -18.18 -21.15 14.13
CA TYR A 220 -17.54 -20.33 13.11
C TYR A 220 -16.38 -19.51 13.68
N ILE A 221 -16.58 -18.82 14.80
CA ILE A 221 -15.52 -18.07 15.48
C ILE A 221 -14.35 -18.98 15.83
N GLN A 222 -14.63 -20.17 16.37
CA GLN A 222 -13.60 -21.18 16.67
C GLN A 222 -12.86 -21.64 15.41
N SER A 223 -13.56 -21.83 14.28
CA SER A 223 -12.92 -22.20 13.01
C SER A 223 -11.95 -21.13 12.52
N ILE A 224 -12.31 -19.84 12.61
CA ILE A 224 -11.39 -18.75 12.28
C ILE A 224 -10.22 -18.73 13.25
N MET A 225 -10.48 -18.86 14.56
CA MET A 225 -9.44 -18.90 15.58
C MET A 225 -8.44 -20.03 15.34
N ASN A 226 -8.89 -21.16 14.79
CA ASN A 226 -8.03 -22.29 14.44
C ASN A 226 -7.20 -22.06 13.17
N ILE A 227 -7.72 -21.29 12.20
CA ILE A 227 -7.01 -20.99 10.92
C ILE A 227 -6.09 -19.77 11.05
N LEU A 228 -6.37 -18.88 12.00
CA LEU A 228 -5.62 -17.63 12.17
C LEU A 228 -4.12 -17.85 12.44
N PRO A 229 -3.69 -18.80 13.30
CA PRO A 229 -2.28 -19.06 13.56
C PRO A 229 -1.49 -19.45 12.32
N SER A 230 -2.04 -20.34 11.48
CA SER A 230 -1.36 -20.79 10.26
C SER A 230 -1.27 -19.67 9.22
N THR A 231 -2.33 -18.86 9.10
CA THR A 231 -2.33 -17.70 8.20
C THR A 231 -1.29 -16.66 8.63
N LEU A 232 -1.23 -16.36 9.93
CA LEU A 232 -0.25 -15.43 10.50
C LEU A 232 1.18 -15.98 10.34
N GLN A 233 1.38 -17.28 10.55
CA GLN A 233 2.67 -17.92 10.35
C GLN A 233 3.18 -17.75 8.92
N VAL A 234 2.37 -18.06 7.90
CA VAL A 234 2.75 -17.89 6.49
C VAL A 234 3.09 -16.42 6.18
N ALA A 235 2.31 -15.49 6.73
CA ALA A 235 2.60 -14.06 6.56
C ALA A 235 3.93 -13.64 7.21
N LEU A 236 4.23 -14.14 8.41
CA LEU A 236 5.49 -13.85 9.12
C LEU A 236 6.69 -14.49 8.42
N GLU A 237 6.56 -15.72 7.92
CA GLU A 237 7.59 -16.40 7.13
C GLU A 237 7.91 -15.63 5.83
N GLU A 238 6.90 -15.07 5.17
CA GLU A 238 7.11 -14.25 3.98
C GLU A 238 7.84 -12.93 4.32
N VAL A 239 7.53 -12.32 5.47
CA VAL A 239 8.27 -11.15 5.98
C VAL A 239 9.72 -11.51 6.27
N GLU A 240 9.97 -12.64 6.93
CA GLU A 240 11.34 -13.13 7.20
C GLU A 240 12.09 -13.39 5.89
N ARG A 241 11.47 -14.08 4.93
CA ARG A 241 12.06 -14.38 3.62
C ARG A 241 12.44 -13.12 2.84
N THR A 242 11.58 -12.10 2.87
CA THR A 242 11.76 -10.89 2.06
C THR A 242 12.68 -9.86 2.72
N THR A 243 12.71 -9.80 4.05
CA THR A 243 13.42 -8.74 4.78
C THR A 243 14.60 -9.23 5.62
N GLY A 244 14.69 -10.54 5.89
CA GLY A 244 15.63 -11.12 6.83
C GLY A 244 15.27 -10.88 8.31
N MET A 245 14.16 -10.17 8.59
CA MET A 245 13.73 -9.88 9.96
C MET A 245 12.85 -11.00 10.51
N LYS A 246 13.13 -11.42 11.74
CA LYS A 246 12.27 -12.37 12.46
C LYS A 246 11.17 -11.60 13.18
N ALA A 247 9.93 -11.93 12.87
CA ALA A 247 8.75 -11.34 13.49
C ALA A 247 8.03 -12.37 14.36
N ILE A 248 7.71 -11.99 15.60
CA ILE A 248 7.01 -12.81 16.58
C ILE A 248 5.71 -12.07 16.91
N LEU A 249 4.58 -12.73 16.66
CA LEU A 249 3.27 -12.23 17.04
C LEU A 249 2.77 -13.02 18.26
N LEU A 250 2.65 -12.35 19.40
CA LEU A 250 2.06 -12.90 20.61
C LEU A 250 0.60 -12.45 20.69
N VAL A 251 -0.32 -13.40 20.66
CA VAL A 251 -1.75 -13.15 20.89
C VAL A 251 -2.08 -13.68 22.28
N GLY A 252 -2.43 -12.78 23.20
CA GLY A 252 -2.81 -13.11 24.57
C GLY A 252 -4.29 -13.50 24.68
N GLY A 253 -4.69 -13.99 25.85
CA GLY A 253 -6.11 -14.17 26.19
C GLY A 253 -6.84 -12.82 26.40
N PRO A 254 -8.17 -12.85 26.59
CA PRO A 254 -8.95 -11.66 26.93
C PRO A 254 -8.43 -11.05 28.24
N ILE A 255 -8.08 -9.76 28.21
CA ILE A 255 -7.53 -9.05 29.38
C ILE A 255 -8.69 -8.48 30.20
N PRO A 256 -8.91 -8.93 31.47
CA PRO A 256 -10.05 -8.48 32.27
C PRO A 256 -10.07 -6.96 32.50
N ALA A 257 -8.89 -6.36 32.69
CA ALA A 257 -8.74 -4.91 32.87
C ALA A 257 -9.10 -4.08 31.62
N HIS A 258 -9.23 -4.72 30.45
CA HIS A 258 -9.55 -4.07 29.19
C HIS A 258 -10.87 -4.57 28.58
N ASP A 259 -11.85 -4.90 29.44
CA ASP A 259 -13.19 -5.31 29.00
C ASP A 259 -13.16 -6.55 28.10
N GLY A 260 -12.28 -7.50 28.44
CA GLY A 260 -12.12 -8.77 27.71
C GLY A 260 -11.46 -8.63 26.34
N LYS A 261 -10.87 -7.47 26.00
CA LYS A 261 -10.13 -7.31 24.74
C LYS A 261 -8.92 -8.24 24.68
N ILE A 262 -8.72 -8.84 23.51
CA ILE A 262 -7.56 -9.65 23.19
C ILE A 262 -6.36 -8.72 22.96
N GLY A 263 -5.31 -8.86 23.77
CA GLY A 263 -4.06 -8.16 23.59
C GLY A 263 -3.20 -8.84 22.51
N THR A 264 -2.69 -8.06 21.57
CA THR A 264 -1.77 -8.57 20.53
C THR A 264 -0.48 -7.76 20.56
N HIS A 265 0.65 -8.44 20.72
CA HIS A 265 1.98 -7.85 20.73
C HIS A 265 2.79 -8.36 19.55
N LEU A 266 3.26 -7.45 18.70
CA LEU A 266 4.16 -7.78 17.59
C LEU A 266 5.58 -7.34 17.96
N TYR A 267 6.50 -8.29 17.97
CA TYR A 267 7.93 -8.05 18.12
C TYR A 267 8.60 -8.30 16.77
N VAL A 268 9.47 -7.39 16.35
CA VAL A 268 10.28 -7.54 15.15
C VAL A 268 11.73 -7.38 15.55
N THR A 269 12.55 -8.37 15.21
CA THR A 269 13.99 -8.39 15.50
C THR A 269 14.74 -8.54 14.17
N GLY A 270 15.84 -7.80 14.03
CA GLY A 270 16.67 -7.78 12.83
C GLY A 270 18.13 -7.53 13.17
#